data_AF-M4YJ92-F1
#
_entry.id   AF-M4YJ92-F1
#
_cell.length_a   1.000
_cell.length_b   1.000
_cell.length_c   1.000
_cell.angle_alpha   90.00
_cell.angle_beta   90.00
_cell.angle_gamma   90.00
#
_symmetry.space_group_name_H-M   'P 1'
#
loop_
_entity.id
_entity.type
_entity.pdbx_description
1 polymer ?
#
loop_
_entity_poly.entity_id
_entity_poly.type
_entity_poly.pdbx_seq_one_letter_code
_entity_poly.pdbx_strand_id
1 'polypeptide(L)'
;MTQRTLTTGTELPSPNENISVPTGLVKTIEHYLGATGVLDFVDTFKHRGVPMSRILTAMCTHILMGSNSMSRCSDWLKNRDVRKELGLDSGLSQRTINRAISLIGDHSDEILVRLWEGLDARIISRTLM
;
A
#
# COMPACT_ATOMS: atom_id res chain seq x y z
N MET A 1 -0.48 -51.06 32.45
CA MET A 1 -0.26 -50.30 31.21
C MET A 1 -0.41 -48.83 31.55
N THR A 2 0.71 -48.12 31.70
CA THR A 2 0.70 -46.69 32.05
C THR A 2 1.01 -45.91 30.78
N GLN A 3 -0.02 -45.26 30.23
CA GLN A 3 0.13 -44.44 29.03
C GLN A 3 0.91 -43.18 29.40
N ARG A 4 2.16 -43.07 28.91
CA ARG A 4 2.93 -41.83 28.96
C ARG A 4 2.40 -40.90 27.86
N THR A 5 1.72 -39.83 28.26
CA THR A 5 1.40 -38.71 27.37
C THR A 5 2.70 -37.99 27.04
N LEU A 6 3.13 -38.08 25.78
CA LEU A 6 4.24 -37.30 25.25
C LEU A 6 3.73 -35.86 25.07
N THR A 7 4.04 -34.96 26.01
CA THR A 7 3.86 -33.52 25.79
C THR A 7 5.02 -33.02 24.95
N THR A 8 4.80 -32.84 23.65
CA THR A 8 5.72 -32.07 22.79
C THR A 8 5.78 -30.64 23.33
N GLY A 9 6.86 -30.34 24.06
CA GLY A 9 7.14 -29.04 24.66
C GLY A 9 7.59 -28.01 23.63
N THR A 10 6.71 -27.65 22.70
CA THR A 10 6.81 -26.39 21.97
C THR A 10 5.66 -25.53 22.45
N GLU A 11 5.96 -24.59 23.35
CA GLU A 11 5.07 -23.46 23.61
C GLU A 11 4.69 -22.85 22.25
N LEU A 12 3.39 -22.76 21.98
CA LEU A 12 2.93 -22.06 20.78
C LEU A 12 3.46 -20.63 20.86
N PRO A 13 4.15 -20.12 19.81
CA PRO A 13 4.67 -18.77 19.84
C PRO A 13 3.52 -17.81 20.09
N SER A 14 3.58 -17.06 21.20
CA SER A 14 2.68 -15.95 21.43
C SER A 14 3.04 -14.85 20.42
N PRO A 15 2.04 -14.12 19.88
CA PRO A 15 2.32 -12.93 19.09
C PRO A 15 3.24 -12.00 19.89
N ASN A 16 4.44 -11.74 19.38
CA ASN A 16 5.29 -10.70 19.94
C ASN A 16 4.86 -9.35 19.36
N GLU A 17 5.29 -8.25 19.98
CA GLU A 17 5.00 -6.90 19.49
C GLU A 17 5.83 -6.53 18.24
N ASN A 18 6.44 -7.50 17.55
CA ASN A 18 7.24 -7.20 16.35
C ASN A 18 6.32 -6.70 15.24
N ILE A 19 6.62 -5.48 14.79
CA ILE A 19 5.97 -4.87 13.64
C ILE A 19 6.82 -5.16 12.41
N SER A 20 6.31 -6.01 11.52
CA SER A 20 6.87 -6.15 10.18
C SER A 20 6.39 -4.99 9.31
N VAL A 21 7.29 -4.07 8.98
CA VAL A 21 7.01 -2.99 8.02
C VAL A 21 7.20 -3.53 6.61
N PRO A 22 6.20 -3.40 5.72
CA PRO A 22 6.20 -4.01 4.38
C PRO A 22 7.06 -3.24 3.37
N THR A 23 8.29 -2.89 3.73
CA THR A 23 9.28 -2.13 2.94
C THR A 23 9.36 -2.60 1.48
N GLY A 24 9.45 -3.92 1.27
CA GLY A 24 9.51 -4.50 -0.07
C GLY A 24 8.25 -4.25 -0.91
N LEU A 25 7.06 -4.30 -0.29
CA LEU A 25 5.80 -4.02 -0.98
C LEU A 25 5.65 -2.53 -1.30
N VAL A 26 6.01 -1.65 -0.36
CA VAL A 26 5.99 -0.20 -0.60
C VAL A 26 6.84 0.14 -1.82
N LYS A 27 8.10 -0.31 -1.84
CA LYS A 27 9.01 -0.10 -2.98
C LYS A 27 8.51 -0.72 -4.28
N THR A 28 7.86 -1.88 -4.19
CA THR A 28 7.27 -2.55 -5.37
C THR A 28 6.16 -1.70 -5.98
N ILE A 29 5.25 -1.18 -5.13
CA ILE A 29 4.16 -0.30 -5.58
C ILE A 29 4.72 0.98 -6.18
N GLU A 30 5.65 1.63 -5.48
CA GLU A 30 6.30 2.85 -5.96
C GLU A 30 6.99 2.62 -7.31
N HIS A 31 7.71 1.50 -7.46
CA HIS A 31 8.36 1.15 -8.71
C HIS A 31 7.37 0.96 -9.85
N TYR A 32 6.33 0.15 -9.67
CA TYR A 32 5.42 -0.22 -10.77
C TYR A 32 4.38 0.87 -11.09
N LEU A 33 3.88 1.61 -10.10
CA LEU A 33 2.96 2.73 -10.35
C LEU A 33 3.71 4.00 -10.79
N GLY A 34 4.93 4.23 -10.28
CA GLY A 34 5.78 5.32 -10.76
C GLY A 34 6.19 5.08 -12.22
N ALA A 35 6.51 3.83 -12.56
CA ALA A 35 6.81 3.40 -13.92
C ALA A 35 5.74 3.72 -14.96
N THR A 36 4.47 3.76 -14.57
CA THR A 36 3.35 4.10 -15.47
C THR A 36 3.03 5.59 -15.49
N GLY A 37 3.68 6.41 -14.66
CA GLY A 37 3.36 7.82 -14.47
C GLY A 37 2.10 8.07 -13.66
N VAL A 38 1.47 7.02 -13.11
CA VAL A 38 0.22 7.15 -12.35
C VAL A 38 0.43 7.90 -11.04
N LEU A 39 1.55 7.69 -10.35
CA LEU A 39 1.82 8.38 -9.09
C LEU A 39 1.87 9.90 -9.28
N ASP A 40 2.56 10.37 -10.31
CA ASP A 40 2.63 11.80 -10.63
C ASP A 40 1.27 12.34 -11.10
N PHE A 41 0.53 11.54 -11.88
CA PHE A 41 -0.78 11.92 -12.37
C PHE A 41 -1.79 12.09 -11.23
N VAL A 42 -1.88 11.17 -10.27
CA VAL A 42 -2.86 11.30 -9.17
C VAL A 42 -2.55 12.47 -8.25
N ASP A 43 -1.30 12.92 -8.19
CA ASP A 43 -0.91 14.11 -7.43
C ASP A 43 -1.48 15.41 -8.03
N THR A 44 -1.94 15.40 -9.29
CA THR A 44 -2.62 16.57 -9.87
C THR A 44 -4.06 16.74 -9.37
N PHE A 45 -4.67 15.73 -8.74
CA PHE A 45 -6.06 15.79 -8.27
C PHE A 45 -6.24 16.73 -7.06
N LYS A 46 -5.15 17.08 -6.38
CA LYS A 46 -5.19 18.06 -5.28
C LYS A 46 -3.83 18.72 -5.05
N HIS A 47 -3.85 19.97 -4.60
CA HIS A 47 -2.63 20.75 -4.38
C HIS A 47 -2.27 20.97 -2.90
N ARG A 48 -3.04 20.42 -1.95
CA ARG A 48 -2.84 20.65 -0.50
C ARG A 48 -2.87 19.36 0.30
N GLY A 49 -2.11 19.36 1.40
CA GLY A 49 -2.00 18.23 2.33
C GLY A 49 -1.06 17.13 1.82
N VAL A 50 -1.25 15.91 2.32
CA VAL A 50 -0.45 14.75 1.93
C VAL A 50 -0.65 14.46 0.43
N PRO A 51 0.41 14.29 -0.38
CA PRO A 51 0.30 13.92 -1.80
C PRO A 51 -0.60 12.70 -2.03
N MET A 52 -1.37 12.70 -3.11
CA MET A 52 -2.27 11.59 -3.42
C MET A 52 -1.50 10.30 -3.71
N SER A 53 -0.34 10.40 -4.34
CA SER A 53 0.59 9.29 -4.61
C SER A 53 0.95 8.53 -3.34
N ARG A 54 1.23 9.24 -2.23
CA ARG A 54 1.52 8.62 -0.93
C ARG A 54 0.30 7.93 -0.32
N ILE A 55 -0.89 8.53 -0.47
CA ILE A 55 -2.14 7.91 0.02
C ILE A 55 -2.45 6.65 -0.80
N LEU A 56 -2.31 6.71 -2.13
CA LEU A 56 -2.49 5.58 -3.02
C LEU A 56 -1.52 4.45 -2.68
N THR A 57 -0.24 4.77 -2.51
CA THR A 57 0.80 3.80 -2.12
C THR A 57 0.46 3.14 -0.79
N ALA A 58 0.02 3.90 0.21
CA ALA A 58 -0.41 3.36 1.49
C ALA A 58 -1.62 2.40 1.36
N MET A 59 -2.65 2.80 0.61
CA MET A 59 -3.84 1.97 0.38
C MET A 59 -3.50 0.68 -0.37
N CYS A 60 -2.74 0.77 -1.47
CA CYS A 60 -2.30 -0.40 -2.23
C CYS A 60 -1.45 -1.33 -1.38
N THR A 61 -0.55 -0.79 -0.55
CA THR A 61 0.29 -1.61 0.34
C THR A 61 -0.60 -2.38 1.32
N HIS A 62 -1.57 -1.70 1.93
CA HIS A 62 -2.48 -2.32 2.89
C HIS A 62 -3.35 -3.41 2.24
N ILE A 63 -3.83 -3.19 1.02
CA ILE A 63 -4.57 -4.18 0.24
C ILE A 63 -3.70 -5.39 -0.06
N LEU A 64 -2.46 -5.19 -0.54
CA LEU A 64 -1.55 -6.28 -0.87
C LEU A 64 -1.04 -7.05 0.35
N MET A 65 -1.06 -6.46 1.54
CA MET A 65 -0.85 -7.17 2.81
C MET A 65 -2.03 -8.08 3.21
N GLY A 66 -3.15 -8.06 2.47
CA GLY A 66 -4.30 -8.92 2.68
C GLY A 66 -5.50 -8.25 3.35
N SER A 67 -5.55 -6.92 3.43
CA SER A 67 -6.66 -6.19 4.05
C SER A 67 -7.36 -5.23 3.09
N ASN A 68 -8.64 -5.49 2.82
CA ASN A 68 -9.50 -4.60 2.02
C ASN A 68 -10.20 -3.51 2.87
N SER A 69 -9.90 -3.43 4.16
CA SER A 69 -10.58 -2.51 5.08
C SER A 69 -9.82 -1.19 5.19
N MET A 70 -10.47 -0.10 4.78
CA MET A 70 -9.88 1.25 4.81
C MET A 70 -9.89 1.88 6.20
N SER A 71 -10.77 1.44 7.10
CA SER A 71 -10.67 1.75 8.52
C SER A 71 -9.43 1.10 9.14
N ARG A 72 -9.16 -0.18 8.83
CA ARG A 72 -7.92 -0.85 9.25
C ARG A 72 -6.68 -0.23 8.61
N CYS A 73 -6.76 0.29 7.39
CA CYS A 73 -5.68 1.07 6.79
C CYS A 73 -5.38 2.33 7.62
N SER A 74 -6.41 3.08 8.01
CA SER A 74 -6.26 4.25 8.89
C SER A 74 -5.61 3.88 10.23
N ASP A 75 -6.01 2.76 10.83
CA ASP A 75 -5.43 2.26 12.08
C ASP A 75 -3.97 1.83 11.92
N TRP A 76 -3.66 1.11 10.83
CA TRP A 76 -2.30 0.69 10.48
C TRP A 76 -1.35 1.90 10.34
N LEU A 77 -1.85 2.99 9.75
CA LEU A 77 -1.11 4.26 9.59
C LEU A 77 -0.95 5.07 10.88
N LYS A 78 -1.50 4.63 12.03
CA LYS A 78 -1.16 5.23 13.32
C LYS A 78 0.27 4.87 13.74
N ASN A 79 0.75 3.70 13.31
CA ASN A 79 2.10 3.23 13.60
C ASN A 79 3.15 4.17 12.98
N ARG A 80 4.15 4.57 13.78
CA ARG A 80 5.18 5.54 13.36
C ARG A 80 6.14 4.95 12.33
N ASP A 81 6.53 3.69 12.48
CA ASP A 81 7.52 3.05 11.60
C ASP A 81 6.93 2.81 10.21
N VAL A 82 5.66 2.40 10.16
CA VAL A 82 4.88 2.32 8.92
C VAL A 82 4.82 3.68 8.21
N ARG A 83 4.50 4.74 8.96
CA ARG A 83 4.46 6.10 8.40
C ARG A 83 5.80 6.58 7.88
N LYS A 84 6.88 6.28 8.61
CA LYS A 84 8.23 6.62 8.21
C LYS A 84 8.58 5.98 6.86
N GLU A 85 8.23 4.71 6.67
CA GLU A 85 8.47 4.00 5.41
C GLU A 85 7.66 4.58 4.25
N LEU A 86 6.41 4.99 4.50
CA LEU A 86 5.53 5.60 3.49
C LEU A 86 5.79 7.10 3.27
N GLY A 87 6.77 7.69 3.96
CA GLY A 87 7.04 9.14 3.91
C GLY A 87 5.86 9.99 4.39
N LEU A 88 5.14 9.57 5.42
CA LEU A 88 3.99 10.28 5.98
C LEU A 88 4.36 10.96 7.30
N ASP A 89 4.22 12.28 7.36
CA ASP A 89 4.51 13.04 8.60
C ASP A 89 3.49 12.74 9.71
N SER A 90 2.23 12.57 9.33
CA SER A 90 1.10 12.28 10.23
C SER A 90 0.28 11.09 9.76
N GLY A 91 -0.47 10.47 10.68
CA GLY A 91 -1.45 9.44 10.32
C GLY A 91 -2.52 9.99 9.38
N LEU A 92 -3.13 9.09 8.60
CA LEU A 92 -4.26 9.42 7.74
C LEU A 92 -5.55 9.02 8.45
N SER A 93 -6.47 9.96 8.61
CA SER A 93 -7.80 9.66 9.13
C SER A 93 -8.60 8.84 8.12
N GLN A 94 -9.56 8.04 8.59
CA GLN A 94 -10.49 7.31 7.72
C GLN A 94 -11.22 8.27 6.75
N ARG A 95 -11.57 9.48 7.20
CA ARG A 95 -12.17 10.52 6.34
C ARG A 95 -11.23 10.91 5.20
N THR A 96 -9.94 11.06 5.47
CA THR A 96 -8.92 11.37 4.46
C THR A 96 -8.80 10.26 3.43
N ILE A 97 -8.78 9.01 3.88
CA ILE A 97 -8.71 7.82 3.00
C ILE A 97 -9.97 7.73 2.13
N ASN A 98 -11.16 7.86 2.73
CA ASN A 98 -12.42 7.82 1.98
C ASN A 98 -12.49 8.93 0.91
N ARG A 99 -12.02 10.14 1.22
CA ARG A 99 -11.96 11.23 0.22
C ARG A 99 -10.98 10.92 -0.91
N ALA A 100 -9.86 10.28 -0.61
CA ALA A 100 -8.92 9.84 -1.64
C ALA A 100 -9.55 8.78 -2.56
N ILE A 101 -10.30 7.83 -1.99
CA ILE A 101 -11.03 6.81 -2.77
C ILE A 101 -12.06 7.47 -3.69
N SER A 102 -12.83 8.43 -3.21
CA SER A 102 -13.77 9.17 -4.05
C SER A 102 -13.06 9.86 -5.22
N LEU A 103 -11.96 10.57 -4.97
CA LEU A 103 -11.19 11.24 -6.03
C LEU A 103 -10.62 10.24 -7.04
N ILE A 104 -10.12 9.08 -6.58
CA ILE A 104 -9.67 8.01 -7.49
C ILE A 104 -10.84 7.48 -8.33
N GLY A 105 -12.02 7.32 -7.73
CA GLY A 105 -13.22 6.89 -8.42
C GLY A 105 -13.66 7.87 -9.50
N ASP A 106 -13.68 9.17 -9.16
CA ASP A 106 -14.08 10.26 -10.05
C ASP A 106 -13.17 10.35 -11.30
N HIS A 107 -11.90 9.96 -11.17
CA HIS A 107 -10.88 9.98 -12.24
C HIS A 107 -10.48 8.58 -12.73
N SER A 108 -11.28 7.54 -12.46
CA SER A 108 -10.88 6.15 -12.66
C SER A 108 -10.55 5.81 -14.11
N ASP A 109 -11.31 6.30 -15.08
CA ASP A 109 -11.06 6.08 -16.51
C ASP A 109 -9.70 6.66 -16.95
N GLU A 110 -9.37 7.87 -16.50
CA GLU A 110 -8.11 8.54 -16.81
C GLU A 110 -6.90 7.81 -16.20
N ILE A 111 -7.08 7.27 -14.99
CA ILE A 111 -6.06 6.45 -14.32
C ILE A 111 -5.85 5.14 -15.09
N LEU A 112 -6.91 4.49 -15.56
CA LEU A 112 -6.83 3.26 -16.35
C LEU A 112 -6.11 3.49 -17.68
N VAL A 113 -6.42 4.59 -18.38
CA VAL A 113 -5.72 4.98 -19.60
C VAL A 113 -4.23 5.21 -19.31
N ARG A 114 -3.90 5.94 -18.23
CA ARG A 114 -2.50 6.20 -17.86
C ARG A 114 -1.74 4.92 -17.51
N LEU A 115 -2.38 3.99 -16.80
CA LEU A 115 -1.81 2.66 -16.53
C LEU A 115 -1.50 1.92 -17.82
N TRP A 116 -2.44 1.92 -18.77
CA TRP A 116 -2.29 1.25 -20.06
C TRP A 116 -1.16 1.86 -20.89
N GLU A 117 -1.16 3.17 -21.11
CA GLU A 117 -0.12 3.90 -21.86
C GLU A 117 1.27 3.66 -21.26
N GLY A 118 1.38 3.75 -19.93
CA GLY A 118 2.64 3.54 -19.23
C GLY A 118 3.16 2.10 -19.33
N LEU A 119 2.26 1.11 -19.35
CA LEU A 119 2.63 -0.28 -19.54
C LEU A 119 3.06 -0.57 -20.98
N ASP A 120 2.29 -0.08 -21.96
CA ASP A 120 2.56 -0.28 -23.39
C ASP A 120 3.92 0.33 -23.80
N ALA A 121 4.20 1.55 -23.36
CA ALA A 121 5.50 2.20 -23.60
C ALA A 121 6.69 1.36 -23.10
N ARG A 122 6.53 0.63 -21.99
CA ARG A 122 7.57 -0.25 -21.43
C ARG A 122 7.71 -1.55 -22.20
N ILE A 123 6.61 -2.10 -22.71
CA ILE A 123 6.64 -3.32 -23.54
C ILE A 123 7.36 -3.00 -24.85
N ILE A 124 6.97 -1.94 -25.53
CA ILE A 124 7.60 -1.50 -26.78
C ILE A 124 9.10 -1.22 -26.58
N SER A 125 9.47 -0.53 -25.49
CA SER A 125 10.88 -0.26 -25.17
C SER A 125 11.70 -1.53 -24.93
N ARG A 126 11.08 -2.63 -24.51
CA ARG A 126 11.76 -3.93 -24.30
C ARG A 126 11.83 -4.79 -25.56
N THR A 127 10.98 -4.54 -26.56
CA THR A 127 10.99 -5.27 -27.83
C THR A 127 11.97 -4.66 -28.85
N LEU A 128 12.38 -3.42 -28.65
CA LEU A 128 13.33 -2.70 -29.52
C LEU A 128 14.79 -2.71 -29.02
N MET A 129 15.09 -3.38 -27.91
CA MET A 129 16.44 -3.71 -27.44
C MET A 129 16.74 -5.18 -27.67
#